data_AF-A0A6I7NPP6-F1
#
_entry.id   AF-A0A6I7NPP6-F1
#
_cell.length_a   1.000
_cell.length_b   1.000
_cell.length_c   1.000
_cell.angle_alpha   90.00
_cell.angle_beta   90.00
_cell.angle_gamma   90.00
#
_symmetry.space_group_name_H-M   'P 1'
#
loop_
_entity.id
_entity.type
_entity.pdbx_description
1 polymer ?
#
loop_
_entity_poly.entity_id
_entity_poly.type
_entity_poly.pdbx_seq_one_letter_code
_entity_poly.pdbx_strand_id
1 'polypeptide(L)'
;MNNMTRVNLLENWIQGIRENDNYYCFDTWKYRLSGTVLELSVIPANTRNRNIYRCSAITIGQILKTLSSHIENEGLHFHIQSFPNIENPEIIAAIRMDENSYHLPEVFPKIENSEKLKTFREWLLHLSDNYQFKLEPTLKPEHFTSVFTTNQPVAWYALTSISDNPFTWLNLGYWKETILTEAKKIFPETELIIHDFCKYRDDTLNQMDKSPGSILQAYITFTL
;
A
#
# COMPACT_ATOMS: atom_id res chain seq x y z
N MET A 1 5.83 16.62 -24.82
CA MET A 1 5.98 17.60 -23.71
C MET A 1 7.45 17.67 -23.35
N ASN A 2 8.04 18.88 -23.26
CA ASN A 2 9.46 19.03 -22.89
C ASN A 2 9.68 18.79 -21.39
N ASN A 3 10.87 18.34 -21.00
CA ASN A 3 11.23 18.09 -19.58
C ASN A 3 11.02 19.30 -18.67
N MET A 4 11.30 20.49 -19.19
CA MET A 4 11.10 21.75 -18.47
C MET A 4 9.63 21.98 -18.10
N THR A 5 8.69 21.43 -18.88
CA THR A 5 7.25 21.52 -18.62
C THR A 5 6.81 20.55 -17.51
N ARG A 6 7.44 19.37 -17.40
CA ARG A 6 7.11 18.34 -16.41
C ARG A 6 7.62 18.67 -15.00
N VAL A 7 8.83 19.24 -14.92
CA VAL A 7 9.40 19.70 -13.63
C VAL A 7 8.54 20.82 -13.05
N ASN A 8 8.16 21.80 -13.88
CA ASN A 8 7.27 22.89 -13.46
C ASN A 8 5.89 22.38 -13.00
N LEU A 9 5.38 21.32 -13.62
CA LEU A 9 4.10 20.71 -13.25
C LEU A 9 4.15 20.09 -11.83
N LEU A 10 5.18 19.28 -11.56
CA LEU A 10 5.36 18.64 -10.26
C LEU A 10 5.65 19.68 -9.17
N GLU A 11 6.41 20.72 -9.49
CA GLU A 11 6.64 21.86 -8.60
C GLU A 11 5.34 22.57 -8.24
N ASN A 12 4.48 22.86 -9.23
CA ASN A 12 3.17 23.46 -8.99
C ASN A 12 2.28 22.56 -8.11
N TRP A 13 2.29 21.25 -8.32
CA TRP A 13 1.50 20.33 -7.50
C TRP A 13 1.98 20.27 -6.06
N ILE A 14 3.29 20.16 -5.83
CA ILE A 14 3.80 20.11 -4.46
C ILE A 14 3.64 21.46 -3.73
N GLN A 15 3.73 22.58 -4.45
CA GLN A 15 3.38 23.91 -3.92
C GLN A 15 1.90 23.99 -3.55
N GLY A 16 0.99 23.57 -4.44
CA GLY A 16 -0.44 23.55 -4.17
C GLY A 16 -0.83 22.66 -2.98
N ILE A 17 -0.18 21.50 -2.82
CA ILE A 17 -0.35 20.64 -1.64
C ILE A 17 0.12 21.35 -0.36
N ARG A 18 1.23 22.08 -0.45
CA ARG A 18 1.82 22.78 0.69
C ARG A 18 0.99 23.99 1.14
N GLU A 19 0.40 24.73 0.21
CA GLU A 19 -0.46 25.89 0.49
C GLU A 19 -1.84 25.50 1.04
N ASN A 20 -2.20 24.22 0.95
CA ASN A 20 -3.46 23.69 1.50
C ASN A 20 -3.28 23.36 3.00
N ASP A 21 -3.20 24.40 3.82
CA ASP A 21 -2.77 24.39 5.23
C ASP A 21 -3.56 23.45 6.17
N ASN A 22 -4.75 22.98 5.77
CA ASN A 22 -5.64 22.24 6.67
C ASN A 22 -5.28 20.76 6.88
N TYR A 23 -4.41 20.16 6.07
CA TYR A 23 -4.23 18.69 6.07
C TYR A 23 -2.81 18.17 6.26
N TYR A 24 -1.76 18.98 6.04
CA TYR A 24 -0.41 18.43 5.82
C TYR A 24 0.70 18.96 6.75
N CYS A 25 0.40 19.50 7.94
CA CYS A 25 1.39 19.88 8.96
C CYS A 25 2.71 20.43 8.35
N PHE A 26 2.60 21.53 7.60
CA PHE A 26 3.63 22.05 6.69
C PHE A 26 4.98 22.36 7.35
N ASP A 27 4.97 22.51 8.67
CA ASP A 27 6.09 22.81 9.54
C ASP A 27 6.90 21.56 9.94
N THR A 28 6.48 20.38 9.51
CA THR A 28 7.13 19.13 9.91
C THR A 28 7.91 18.44 8.79
N TRP A 29 7.66 18.80 7.52
CA TRP A 29 8.31 18.25 6.34
C TRP A 29 8.81 19.37 5.40
N LYS A 30 9.66 18.99 4.46
CA LYS A 30 10.15 19.85 3.38
C LYS A 30 10.29 19.05 2.11
N TYR A 31 10.42 19.76 0.99
CA TYR A 31 10.79 19.16 -0.28
C TYR A 31 11.99 19.87 -0.90
N ARG A 32 12.69 19.17 -1.79
CA ARG A 32 13.78 19.69 -2.61
C ARG A 32 13.62 19.19 -4.04
N LEU A 33 13.65 20.09 -5.00
CA LEU A 33 13.75 19.75 -6.42
C LEU A 33 15.21 19.87 -6.87
N SER A 34 15.71 18.86 -7.60
CA SER A 34 17.06 18.85 -8.17
C SER A 34 17.03 18.14 -9.52
N GLY A 35 16.99 18.93 -10.59
CA GLY A 35 16.82 18.39 -11.96
C GLY A 35 15.47 17.68 -12.10
N THR A 36 15.50 16.38 -12.40
CA THR A 36 14.33 15.51 -12.54
C THR A 36 13.98 14.75 -11.26
N VAL A 37 14.48 15.18 -10.10
CA VAL A 37 14.22 14.50 -8.82
C VAL A 37 13.54 15.44 -7.85
N LEU A 38 12.41 15.01 -7.30
CA LEU A 38 11.74 15.61 -6.14
C LEU A 38 12.02 14.75 -4.91
N GLU A 39 12.66 15.32 -3.91
CA GLU A 39 12.87 14.68 -2.62
C GLU A 39 11.90 15.23 -1.59
N LEU A 40 11.31 14.35 -0.80
CA LEU A 40 10.47 14.66 0.35
C LEU A 40 11.19 14.21 1.61
N SER A 41 11.30 15.12 2.58
CA SER A 41 12.11 14.90 3.78
C SER A 41 11.44 15.46 5.02
N VAL A 42 11.71 14.83 6.17
CA VAL A 42 11.44 15.41 7.48
C VAL A 42 12.39 16.58 7.71
N ILE A 43 11.92 17.64 8.38
CA ILE A 43 12.82 18.73 8.77
C ILE A 43 13.87 18.18 9.75
N PRO A 44 15.18 18.45 9.55
CA PRO A 44 16.24 17.86 10.37
C PRO A 44 16.08 18.06 11.88
N ALA A 45 15.49 19.19 12.30
CA ALA A 45 15.20 19.46 13.72
C ALA A 45 14.21 18.46 14.34
N ASN A 46 13.34 17.86 13.52
CA ASN A 46 12.27 16.97 13.95
C ASN A 46 12.65 15.49 13.96
N THR A 47 13.80 15.12 13.38
CA THR A 47 14.22 13.70 13.23
C THR A 47 14.49 13.00 14.56
N ARG A 48 14.92 13.76 15.57
CA ARG A 48 15.20 13.23 16.92
C ARG A 48 13.95 13.03 17.76
N ASN A 49 12.85 13.70 17.42
CA ASN A 49 11.58 13.51 18.11
C ASN A 49 10.78 12.41 17.40
N ARG A 50 10.74 11.21 18.00
CA ARG A 50 10.07 10.03 17.44
C ARG A 50 8.62 10.30 17.02
N ASN A 51 7.87 11.06 17.80
CA ASN A 51 6.47 11.34 17.51
C ASN A 51 6.32 12.28 16.32
N ILE A 52 7.10 13.37 16.30
CA ILE A 52 7.08 14.32 15.18
C ILE A 52 7.58 13.64 13.91
N TYR A 53 8.70 12.93 13.97
CA TYR A 53 9.22 12.18 12.83
C TYR A 53 8.20 11.20 12.25
N ARG A 54 7.50 10.44 13.11
CA ARG A 54 6.43 9.54 12.67
C ARG A 54 5.30 10.31 11.99
N CYS A 55 4.85 11.41 12.58
CA CYS A 55 3.81 12.25 11.97
C CYS A 55 4.27 12.79 10.60
N SER A 56 5.49 13.32 10.50
CA SER A 56 6.06 13.83 9.24
C SER A 56 6.16 12.75 8.17
N ALA A 57 6.59 11.54 8.53
CA ALA A 57 6.67 10.43 7.58
C ALA A 57 5.28 10.00 7.08
N ILE A 58 4.27 9.97 7.96
CA ILE A 58 2.87 9.71 7.59
C ILE A 58 2.36 10.81 6.65
N THR A 59 2.59 12.08 6.99
CA THR A 59 2.24 13.23 6.16
C THR A 59 2.87 13.13 4.77
N ILE A 60 4.17 12.80 4.69
CA ILE A 60 4.84 12.57 3.42
C ILE A 60 4.18 11.42 2.64
N GLY A 61 3.79 10.33 3.31
CA GLY A 61 3.02 9.25 2.68
C GLY A 61 1.69 9.73 2.08
N GLN A 62 0.98 10.64 2.76
CA GLN A 62 -0.26 11.23 2.23
C GLN A 62 0.01 12.15 1.03
N ILE A 63 1.07 12.96 1.09
CA ILE A 63 1.52 13.80 -0.02
C ILE A 63 1.86 12.94 -1.25
N LEU A 64 2.57 11.83 -1.05
CA LEU A 64 2.86 10.87 -2.12
C LEU A 64 1.58 10.34 -2.76
N LYS A 65 0.57 9.98 -1.97
CA LYS A 65 -0.73 9.54 -2.50
C LYS A 65 -1.37 10.62 -3.37
N THR A 66 -1.42 11.86 -2.90
CA THR A 66 -1.99 12.98 -3.66
C THR A 66 -1.21 13.25 -4.94
N LEU A 67 0.12 13.27 -4.88
CA LEU A 67 0.97 13.42 -6.05
C LEU A 67 0.76 12.27 -7.05
N SER A 68 0.72 11.02 -6.59
CA SER A 68 0.45 9.87 -7.46
C SER A 68 -0.89 10.01 -8.18
N SER A 69 -1.95 10.46 -7.51
CA SER A 69 -3.24 10.71 -8.17
C SER A 69 -3.17 11.81 -9.23
N HIS A 70 -2.45 12.91 -8.99
CA HIS A 70 -2.24 13.95 -10.00
C HIS A 70 -1.45 13.42 -11.20
N ILE A 71 -0.37 12.68 -10.92
CA ILE A 71 0.49 12.03 -11.91
C ILE A 71 -0.32 11.09 -12.82
N GLU A 72 -1.14 10.23 -12.22
CA GLU A 72 -1.99 9.27 -12.92
C GLU A 72 -3.03 9.97 -13.80
N ASN A 73 -3.67 11.04 -13.30
CA ASN A 73 -4.65 11.82 -14.05
C ASN A 73 -4.07 12.50 -15.30
N GLU A 74 -2.78 12.85 -15.27
CA GLU A 74 -2.07 13.39 -16.44
C GLU A 74 -1.47 12.30 -17.35
N GLY A 75 -1.65 11.02 -17.02
CA GLY A 75 -1.08 9.90 -17.76
C GLY A 75 0.45 9.85 -17.72
N LEU A 76 1.06 10.42 -16.68
CA LEU A 76 2.51 10.49 -16.50
C LEU A 76 3.02 9.33 -15.64
N HIS A 77 4.33 9.08 -15.72
CA HIS A 77 5.00 7.99 -15.00
C HIS A 77 6.23 8.51 -14.27
N PHE A 78 6.31 8.17 -12.99
CA PHE A 78 7.40 8.57 -12.12
C PHE A 78 7.88 7.36 -11.33
N HIS A 79 9.17 7.30 -11.07
CA HIS A 79 9.76 6.29 -10.20
C HIS A 79 9.87 6.84 -8.78
N ILE A 80 9.07 6.31 -7.86
CA ILE A 80 9.07 6.68 -6.45
C ILE A 80 9.92 5.69 -5.67
N GLN A 81 10.93 6.19 -4.96
CA GLN A 81 11.77 5.42 -4.06
C GLN A 81 11.59 5.91 -2.63
N SER A 82 11.02 5.07 -1.76
CA SER A 82 10.89 5.34 -0.32
C SER A 82 12.19 4.99 0.40
N PHE A 83 12.56 5.82 1.40
CA PHE A 83 13.81 5.72 2.18
C PHE A 83 15.04 5.46 1.30
N PRO A 84 15.34 6.37 0.35
CA PRO A 84 16.33 6.13 -0.69
C PRO A 84 17.76 6.01 -0.15
N ASN A 85 18.03 6.49 1.07
CA ASN A 85 19.33 6.40 1.71
C ASN A 85 19.17 6.16 3.23
N ILE A 86 19.68 5.04 3.73
CA ILE A 86 19.62 4.67 5.15
C ILE A 86 20.50 5.57 6.04
N GLU A 87 21.54 6.18 5.47
CA GLU A 87 22.42 7.11 6.18
C GLU A 87 21.78 8.49 6.36
N ASN A 88 20.77 8.81 5.55
CA ASN A 88 20.01 10.05 5.60
C ASN A 88 18.52 9.75 5.85
N PRO A 89 18.16 9.30 7.07
CA PRO A 89 16.80 8.87 7.41
C PRO A 89 15.79 10.03 7.33
N GLU A 90 16.24 11.28 7.28
CA GLU A 90 15.36 12.41 7.02
C GLU A 90 14.71 12.35 5.64
N ILE A 91 15.34 11.72 4.64
CA ILE A 91 14.78 11.58 3.30
C ILE A 91 13.81 10.39 3.30
N ILE A 92 12.52 10.71 3.26
CA ILE A 92 11.45 9.69 3.31
C ILE A 92 11.14 9.18 1.92
N ALA A 93 11.20 10.04 0.89
CA ALA A 93 10.96 9.61 -0.48
C ALA A 93 11.71 10.46 -1.50
N ALA A 94 12.05 9.85 -2.63
CA ALA A 94 12.55 10.51 -3.82
C ALA A 94 11.73 10.08 -5.03
N ILE A 95 11.25 11.03 -5.81
CA ILE A 95 10.46 10.83 -7.02
C ILE A 95 11.32 11.24 -8.20
N ARG A 96 11.65 10.30 -9.09
CA ARG A 96 12.38 10.55 -10.33
C ARG A 96 11.42 10.63 -11.51
N MET A 97 11.57 11.67 -12.31
CA MET A 97 10.84 11.81 -13.57
C MET A 97 11.72 11.22 -14.67
N ASP A 98 11.30 10.10 -15.28
CA ASP A 98 12.03 9.53 -16.42
C ASP A 98 11.61 10.22 -17.72
N GLU A 99 12.55 10.34 -18.66
CA GLU A 99 12.29 10.93 -19.99
C GLU A 99 11.54 9.94 -20.90
N ASN A 100 11.77 8.64 -20.67
CA ASN A 100 11.33 7.53 -21.52
C ASN A 100 10.20 6.71 -20.90
N SER A 101 9.51 7.24 -19.90
CA SER A 101 8.47 6.49 -19.20
C SER A 101 7.33 6.15 -20.17
N TYR A 102 7.33 4.90 -20.62
CA TYR A 102 6.28 4.30 -21.42
C TYR A 102 4.92 4.53 -20.76
N HIS A 103 3.93 4.91 -21.57
CA HIS A 103 2.52 4.87 -21.17
C HIS A 103 2.23 3.52 -20.48
N LEU A 104 1.93 3.52 -19.18
CA LEU A 104 1.22 2.39 -18.59
C LEU A 104 -0.12 2.24 -19.32
N PRO A 105 -0.58 1.00 -19.50
CA PRO A 105 -1.96 0.75 -19.88
C PRO A 105 -2.88 1.53 -18.95
N GLU A 106 -3.88 2.18 -19.51
CA GLU A 106 -4.88 2.89 -18.72
C GLU A 106 -5.47 1.96 -17.64
N VAL A 107 -5.81 2.60 -16.51
CA VAL A 107 -6.71 2.13 -15.46
C VAL A 107 -6.10 1.14 -14.46
N PHE A 108 -6.28 1.45 -13.16
CA PHE A 108 -6.55 0.43 -12.15
C PHE A 108 -7.35 -0.69 -12.81
N PRO A 109 -7.04 -1.98 -12.63
CA PRO A 109 -7.93 -2.99 -13.15
C PRO A 109 -9.30 -2.77 -12.50
N LYS A 110 -10.22 -2.13 -13.23
CA LYS A 110 -11.64 -2.38 -13.04
C LYS A 110 -11.70 -3.89 -13.08
N ILE A 111 -12.30 -4.49 -12.06
CA ILE A 111 -12.60 -5.91 -12.10
C ILE A 111 -13.65 -6.07 -13.22
N GLU A 112 -13.20 -6.06 -14.48
CA GLU A 112 -14.05 -6.00 -15.68
C GLU A 112 -14.88 -7.28 -15.85
N ASN A 113 -14.76 -8.22 -14.91
CA ASN A 113 -15.48 -9.48 -14.91
C ASN A 113 -15.90 -9.94 -13.50
N SER A 114 -16.20 -9.04 -12.55
CA SER A 114 -16.74 -9.46 -11.23
C SER A 114 -18.04 -10.27 -11.38
N GLU A 115 -18.84 -9.97 -12.39
CA GLU A 115 -20.08 -10.68 -12.72
C GLU A 115 -19.89 -12.13 -13.23
N LYS A 116 -18.66 -12.52 -13.62
CA LYS A 116 -18.36 -13.89 -14.08
C LYS A 116 -17.78 -14.80 -12.99
N LEU A 117 -17.32 -14.25 -11.87
CA LEU A 117 -16.72 -15.02 -10.78
C LEU A 117 -17.84 -15.59 -9.91
N LYS A 118 -17.96 -16.93 -9.85
CA LYS A 118 -19.14 -17.59 -9.29
C LYS A 118 -19.06 -17.76 -7.78
N THR A 119 -17.86 -17.69 -7.21
CA THR A 119 -17.64 -17.93 -5.78
C THR A 119 -16.80 -16.83 -5.13
N PHE A 120 -17.04 -16.61 -3.83
CA PHE A 120 -16.24 -15.70 -3.00
C PHE A 120 -14.74 -16.02 -3.08
N ARG A 121 -14.39 -17.31 -3.15
CA ARG A 121 -13.01 -17.78 -3.28
C ARG A 121 -12.35 -17.35 -4.59
N GLU A 122 -13.02 -17.53 -5.72
CA GLU A 122 -12.49 -17.13 -7.03
C GLU A 122 -12.30 -15.62 -7.10
N TRP A 123 -13.23 -14.86 -6.53
CA TRP A 123 -13.13 -13.42 -6.41
C TRP A 123 -11.94 -12.99 -5.54
N LEU A 124 -11.78 -13.62 -4.37
CA LEU A 124 -10.69 -13.34 -3.45
C LEU A 124 -9.32 -13.66 -4.08
N LEU A 125 -9.19 -14.78 -4.78
CA LEU A 125 -7.98 -15.16 -5.52
C LEU A 125 -7.63 -14.13 -6.58
N HIS A 126 -8.59 -13.78 -7.44
CA HIS A 126 -8.38 -12.79 -8.49
C HIS A 126 -7.96 -11.43 -7.93
N LEU A 127 -8.59 -11.02 -6.82
CA LEU A 127 -8.26 -9.77 -6.18
C LEU A 127 -6.86 -9.80 -5.56
N SER A 128 -6.49 -10.87 -4.85
CA SER A 128 -5.14 -11.04 -4.29
C SER A 128 -4.07 -10.95 -5.38
N ASP A 129 -4.27 -11.60 -6.53
CA ASP A 129 -3.34 -11.54 -7.67
C ASP A 129 -3.17 -10.10 -8.20
N ASN A 130 -4.26 -9.33 -8.31
CA ASN A 130 -4.23 -7.94 -8.78
C ASN A 130 -3.37 -7.03 -7.87
N TYR A 131 -3.27 -7.35 -6.59
CA TYR A 131 -2.45 -6.61 -5.61
C TYR A 131 -1.09 -7.29 -5.34
N GLN A 132 -0.67 -8.22 -6.19
CA GLN A 132 0.61 -8.93 -6.11
C GLN A 132 0.77 -9.80 -4.86
N PHE A 133 -0.34 -10.30 -4.33
CA PHE A 133 -0.36 -11.27 -3.25
C PHE A 133 -0.67 -12.67 -3.77
N LYS A 134 -0.21 -13.68 -3.03
CA LYS A 134 -0.63 -15.05 -3.20
C LYS A 134 -1.56 -15.43 -2.06
N LEU A 135 -2.71 -16.01 -2.43
CA LEU A 135 -3.66 -16.55 -1.48
C LEU A 135 -3.46 -18.08 -1.39
N GLU A 136 -2.99 -18.56 -0.25
CA GLU A 136 -2.69 -19.96 -0.01
C GLU A 136 -3.69 -20.54 1.01
N PRO A 137 -4.31 -21.70 0.76
CA PRO A 137 -5.15 -22.34 1.78
C PRO A 137 -4.30 -22.76 2.98
N THR A 138 -4.75 -22.44 4.19
CA THR A 138 -4.03 -22.80 5.42
C THR A 138 -4.37 -24.24 5.82
N LEU A 139 -3.35 -25.07 6.09
CA LEU A 139 -3.54 -26.48 6.48
C LEU A 139 -3.59 -26.68 8.00
N LYS A 140 -3.23 -25.66 8.80
CA LYS A 140 -3.16 -25.71 10.28
C LYS A 140 -4.03 -24.64 10.97
N PRO A 141 -5.37 -24.75 10.89
CA PRO A 141 -6.28 -23.83 11.57
C PRO A 141 -6.17 -23.87 13.11
N GLU A 142 -5.64 -24.95 13.70
CA GLU A 142 -5.51 -25.11 15.16
C GLU A 142 -4.57 -24.10 15.85
N HIS A 143 -3.68 -23.42 15.11
CA HIS A 143 -2.86 -22.34 15.66
C HIS A 143 -3.67 -21.07 15.98
N PHE A 144 -4.94 -21.01 15.55
CA PHE A 144 -5.77 -19.80 15.55
C PHE A 144 -7.13 -19.98 16.26
N THR A 145 -7.57 -21.23 16.52
CA THR A 145 -8.85 -21.55 17.16
C THR A 145 -8.96 -21.14 18.62
N SER A 146 -7.84 -20.91 19.33
CA SER A 146 -7.86 -20.49 20.73
C SER A 146 -8.18 -19.01 20.95
N VAL A 147 -8.22 -18.20 19.88
CA VAL A 147 -8.32 -16.74 19.99
C VAL A 147 -9.61 -16.16 19.38
N PHE A 148 -10.33 -16.89 18.50
CA PHE A 148 -11.36 -16.23 17.65
C PHE A 148 -12.65 -17.06 17.41
N THR A 149 -13.74 -16.56 18.01
CA THR A 149 -15.20 -16.66 17.67
C THR A 149 -15.92 -18.01 17.55
N THR A 150 -17.24 -17.96 17.83
CA THR A 150 -18.18 -19.07 18.02
C THR A 150 -18.72 -19.74 16.75
N ASN A 151 -18.49 -19.16 15.58
CA ASN A 151 -18.96 -19.70 14.30
C ASN A 151 -17.81 -20.40 13.58
N GLN A 152 -18.06 -21.62 13.09
CA GLN A 152 -17.03 -22.39 12.39
C GLN A 152 -16.76 -21.75 11.01
N PRO A 153 -15.53 -21.28 10.75
CA PRO A 153 -15.17 -20.71 9.46
C PRO A 153 -15.22 -21.76 8.35
N VAL A 154 -15.63 -21.32 7.15
CA VAL A 154 -15.75 -22.20 5.98
C VAL A 154 -14.37 -22.56 5.43
N ALA A 155 -13.42 -21.64 5.48
CA ALA A 155 -12.03 -21.87 5.08
C ALA A 155 -11.09 -20.79 5.64
N TRP A 156 -9.83 -21.17 5.82
CA TRP A 156 -8.73 -20.26 6.19
C TRP A 156 -7.75 -20.11 5.05
N TYR A 157 -7.27 -18.88 4.85
CA TYR A 157 -6.29 -18.54 3.82
C TYR A 157 -5.17 -17.67 4.37
N ALA A 158 -3.93 -18.02 4.05
CA ALA A 158 -2.77 -17.17 4.19
C ALA A 158 -2.67 -16.24 2.99
N LEU A 159 -2.58 -14.93 3.23
CA LEU A 159 -2.20 -13.96 2.23
C LEU A 159 -0.69 -13.72 2.36
N THR A 160 0.07 -14.07 1.33
CA THR A 160 1.52 -13.96 1.34
C THR A 160 2.03 -13.08 0.21
N SER A 161 3.22 -12.52 0.39
CA SER A 161 3.98 -11.83 -0.65
C SER A 161 5.28 -12.56 -0.91
N ILE A 162 5.88 -12.30 -2.07
CA ILE A 162 7.23 -12.78 -2.43
C ILE A 162 8.35 -11.86 -1.92
N SER A 163 7.98 -10.69 -1.38
CA SER A 163 8.92 -9.66 -0.91
C SER A 163 8.36 -8.92 0.30
N ASP A 164 9.23 -8.49 1.20
CA ASP A 164 8.90 -7.62 2.33
C ASP A 164 9.43 -6.23 2.01
N ASN A 165 8.64 -5.48 1.27
CA ASN A 165 8.97 -4.11 0.92
C ASN A 165 7.81 -3.18 1.31
N PRO A 166 8.06 -1.88 1.53
CA PRO A 166 7.02 -0.94 1.96
C PRO A 166 5.81 -0.84 1.01
N PHE A 167 5.98 -1.13 -0.29
CA PHE A 167 4.86 -1.15 -1.25
C PHE A 167 3.95 -2.36 -1.05
N THR A 168 4.49 -3.49 -0.56
CA THR A 168 3.69 -4.65 -0.16
C THR A 168 2.69 -4.27 0.93
N TRP A 169 3.09 -3.46 1.92
CA TRP A 169 2.17 -3.00 2.97
C TRP A 169 1.13 -2.01 2.46
N LEU A 170 1.52 -1.14 1.50
CA LEU A 170 0.58 -0.24 0.84
C LEU A 170 -0.47 -1.02 0.02
N ASN A 171 -0.03 -2.01 -0.76
CA ASN A 171 -0.91 -2.91 -1.50
C ASN A 171 -1.83 -3.69 -0.56
N LEU A 172 -1.34 -4.09 0.62
CA LEU A 172 -2.14 -4.80 1.63
C LEU A 172 -3.26 -3.90 2.15
N GLY A 173 -2.94 -2.63 2.41
CA GLY A 173 -3.91 -1.60 2.78
C GLY A 173 -5.00 -1.42 1.74
N TYR A 174 -4.62 -1.23 0.47
CA TYR A 174 -5.59 -1.08 -0.63
C TYR A 174 -6.41 -2.33 -0.87
N TRP A 175 -5.78 -3.50 -0.88
CA TRP A 175 -6.47 -4.79 -1.01
C TRP A 175 -7.54 -4.95 0.08
N LYS A 176 -7.21 -4.62 1.33
CA LYS A 176 -8.14 -4.69 2.46
C LYS A 176 -9.31 -3.71 2.30
N GLU A 177 -9.05 -2.48 1.90
CA GLU A 177 -10.07 -1.47 1.67
C GLU A 177 -11.04 -1.90 0.55
N THR A 178 -10.51 -2.38 -0.58
CA THR A 178 -11.31 -2.89 -1.69
C THR A 178 -12.18 -4.04 -1.23
N ILE A 179 -11.63 -4.98 -0.46
CA ILE A 179 -12.41 -6.10 0.05
C ILE A 179 -13.52 -5.68 0.98
N LEU A 180 -13.23 -4.86 1.99
CA LEU A 180 -14.24 -4.45 2.96
C LEU A 180 -15.37 -3.64 2.31
N THR A 181 -15.07 -2.95 1.21
CA THR A 181 -16.01 -2.13 0.46
C THR A 181 -16.84 -2.96 -0.54
N GLU A 182 -16.21 -3.87 -1.26
CA GLU A 182 -16.83 -4.61 -2.36
C GLU A 182 -17.38 -5.98 -1.95
N ALA A 183 -16.78 -6.67 -0.97
CA ALA A 183 -17.25 -7.98 -0.52
C ALA A 183 -18.69 -7.94 -0.05
N LYS A 184 -19.09 -6.91 0.71
CA LYS A 184 -20.48 -6.74 1.16
C LYS A 184 -21.47 -6.48 0.03
N LYS A 185 -21.02 -5.90 -1.08
CA LYS A 185 -21.87 -5.62 -2.25
C LYS A 185 -22.07 -6.88 -3.08
N ILE A 186 -21.03 -7.67 -3.24
CA ILE A 186 -21.02 -8.85 -4.11
C ILE A 186 -21.50 -10.10 -3.37
N PHE A 187 -21.14 -10.23 -2.08
CA PHE A 187 -21.40 -11.39 -1.22
C PHE A 187 -21.92 -10.95 0.17
N PRO A 188 -23.16 -10.42 0.26
CA PRO A 188 -23.69 -9.83 1.48
C PRO A 188 -23.83 -10.80 2.66
N GLU A 189 -24.04 -12.09 2.37
CA GLU A 189 -24.16 -13.15 3.38
C GLU A 189 -22.79 -13.63 3.90
N THR A 190 -21.69 -13.21 3.28
CA THR A 190 -20.34 -13.63 3.69
C THR A 190 -19.78 -12.66 4.71
N GLU A 191 -19.55 -13.14 5.93
CA GLU A 191 -18.80 -12.38 6.93
C GLU A 191 -17.31 -12.66 6.77
N LEU A 192 -16.55 -11.63 6.43
CA LEU A 192 -15.11 -11.72 6.26
C LEU A 192 -14.36 -11.20 7.48
N ILE A 193 -13.38 -11.97 7.91
CA ILE A 193 -12.47 -11.61 8.99
C ILE A 193 -11.04 -11.59 8.41
N ILE A 194 -10.39 -10.44 8.52
CA ILE A 194 -9.00 -10.23 8.08
C ILE A 194 -8.14 -9.96 9.32
N HIS A 195 -7.16 -10.82 9.55
CA HIS A 195 -6.17 -10.69 10.60
C HIS A 195 -4.84 -10.22 9.99
N ASP A 196 -4.52 -8.96 10.26
CA ASP A 196 -3.32 -8.29 9.75
C ASP A 196 -2.12 -8.55 10.67
N PHE A 197 -1.02 -9.05 10.09
CA PHE A 197 0.19 -9.38 10.82
C PHE A 197 1.16 -8.22 11.02
N CYS A 198 0.89 -7.04 10.44
CA CYS A 198 1.68 -5.83 10.65
C CYS A 198 1.78 -5.39 12.13
N LYS A 199 1.04 -6.04 13.04
CA LYS A 199 1.01 -5.76 14.49
C LYS A 199 1.73 -6.80 15.35
N TYR A 200 2.18 -7.92 14.79
CA TYR A 200 2.78 -9.03 15.53
C TYR A 200 4.30 -9.03 15.40
N ARG A 201 5.01 -9.62 16.37
CA ARG A 201 6.47 -9.77 16.33
C ARG A 201 6.88 -10.89 15.36
N ASP A 202 8.03 -10.72 14.68
CA ASP A 202 8.57 -11.66 13.68
C ASP A 202 8.70 -13.11 14.19
N ASP A 203 9.01 -13.28 15.46
CA ASP A 203 9.11 -14.56 16.16
C ASP A 203 7.77 -15.33 16.19
N THR A 204 6.65 -14.62 16.08
CA THR A 204 5.30 -15.22 15.96
C THR A 204 5.03 -15.68 14.51
N LEU A 205 5.59 -14.99 13.52
CA LEU A 205 5.38 -15.24 12.09
C LEU A 205 6.19 -16.44 11.57
N ASN A 206 7.32 -16.76 12.21
CA ASN A 206 8.17 -17.89 11.82
C ASN A 206 7.56 -19.26 12.16
N GLN A 207 6.52 -19.30 12.98
CA GLN A 207 5.79 -20.53 13.34
C GLN A 207 4.56 -20.78 12.45
N MET A 208 4.30 -19.88 11.49
CA MET A 208 3.08 -19.89 10.69
C MET A 208 3.25 -20.65 9.37
N ASP A 209 2.16 -21.25 8.91
CA ASP A 209 2.09 -22.03 7.68
C ASP A 209 2.21 -21.08 6.48
N LYS A 210 3.36 -21.09 5.82
CA LYS A 210 3.66 -20.27 4.62
C LYS A 210 4.57 -21.05 3.67
N SER A 211 4.40 -20.82 2.37
CA SER A 211 5.34 -21.36 1.39
C SER A 211 6.80 -20.92 1.68
N PRO A 212 7.79 -21.81 1.47
CA PRO A 212 9.19 -21.43 1.60
C PRO A 212 9.52 -20.21 0.73
N GLY A 213 10.12 -19.17 1.34
CA GLY A 213 10.46 -17.93 0.65
C GLY A 213 9.30 -16.94 0.47
N SER A 214 8.11 -17.21 1.02
CA SER A 214 7.03 -16.24 1.09
C SER A 214 6.97 -15.55 2.46
N ILE A 215 6.33 -14.39 2.49
CA ILE A 215 6.23 -13.51 3.65
C ILE A 215 4.75 -13.31 3.94
N LEU A 216 4.33 -13.74 5.12
CA LEU A 216 2.93 -13.67 5.52
C LEU A 216 2.53 -12.22 5.79
N GLN A 217 1.45 -11.79 5.17
CA GLN A 217 0.90 -10.44 5.28
C GLN A 217 -0.38 -10.43 6.11
N ALA A 218 -1.27 -11.38 5.86
CA ALA A 218 -2.52 -11.51 6.61
C ALA A 218 -3.04 -12.96 6.63
N TYR A 219 -3.90 -13.28 7.58
CA TYR A 219 -4.81 -14.41 7.48
C TYR A 219 -6.21 -13.92 7.18
N ILE A 220 -6.92 -14.68 6.38
CA ILE A 220 -8.25 -14.37 5.92
C ILE A 220 -9.12 -15.59 6.21
N THR A 221 -10.25 -15.34 6.82
CA THR A 221 -11.27 -16.36 7.05
C THR A 221 -12.63 -15.77 6.79
N PHE A 222 -13.58 -16.61 6.38
CA PHE A 222 -14.94 -16.18 6.17
C PHE A 222 -15.93 -17.24 6.60
N THR A 223 -17.11 -16.77 7.01
CA THR A 223 -18.28 -17.60 7.30
C THR A 223 -19.37 -17.32 6.25
N LEU A 224 -20.17 -18.33 5.97
CA LEU A 224 -21.38 -18.25 5.15
C LEU A 224 -22.62 -18.26 6.04
#